data_AF-A0A2N2HUG1-F1
#
_entry.id   AF-A0A2N2HUG1-F1
#
_cell.length_a   1.000
_cell.length_b   1.000
_cell.length_c   1.000
_cell.angle_alpha   90.00
_cell.angle_beta   90.00
_cell.angle_gamma   90.00
#
_symmetry.space_group_name_H-M   'P 1'
#
loop_
_entity.id
_entity.type
_entity.pdbx_description
1 polymer ?
#
loop_
_entity_poly.entity_id
_entity_poly.type
_entity_poly.pdbx_seq_one_letter_code
_entity_poly.pdbx_strand_id
1 'polypeptide(L)'
;TFLLVVVDGRTSVSAGMYGTELAELMDKLGAWQAYNLDGGGSTQMWVDGQSYVNSATGNNGGSIRSVANHWGVFAGTAGGKGRKPGHCVDYLTGAILQSAMQQPRMSTDYNADGKSDACIRGEQGVRCAPGAATGFGADAAFVGWKDESGWADLSNYGTLRMGDIDGDGRADLCGRANARVACRTTQTDPFDTAVDGPALSDDSGWDRPQYYSTIRLADIDGDRRDDLCARGAAGLRCYPSTGTGFGDVIQTSLYADADGFGAADKYGTLRMGDIDGDGMADVCARDAEGVHCHLSDGNGFPTAVQGPAWTDASGWWRPMYFTTIQLVDVNGDGRADLCARSSADYRCHLSEGMAFGTAIAKEILTNDSGWNDPSNYGTLRLADIDGDGDADLCARANARVHCWPWEGNGFGDSFEGPALSDDEGWELDRKYGSLRLADVTGDRRADLCGLDGEGLFCFASQGGSFGARMAGPAWAGLGWMHPSTYGTLMLGGPVAADEPDAGVPDGGAAGSGGGSGGIGGSGGSQGGSGG
;
A
#
# COMPACT_ATOMS: atom_id res chain seq x y z
N THR A 1 22.19 -18.15 -23.16
CA THR A 1 23.21 -17.13 -23.44
C THR A 1 22.52 -15.86 -23.83
N PHE A 2 22.93 -14.72 -23.26
CA PHE A 2 22.45 -13.41 -23.69
C PHE A 2 23.55 -12.76 -24.52
N LEU A 3 23.19 -12.26 -25.71
CA LEU A 3 24.11 -11.57 -26.61
C LEU A 3 23.65 -10.11 -26.70
N LEU A 4 24.49 -9.18 -26.25
CA LEU A 4 24.32 -7.77 -26.51
C LEU A 4 25.37 -7.36 -27.52
N VAL A 5 24.94 -7.00 -28.73
CA VAL A 5 25.84 -6.61 -29.82
C VAL A 5 25.61 -5.16 -30.14
N VAL A 6 26.70 -4.41 -30.21
CA VAL A 6 26.71 -3.06 -30.76
C VAL A 6 27.67 -3.04 -31.93
N VAL A 7 27.30 -2.33 -32.99
CA VAL A 7 28.16 -2.12 -34.16
C VAL A 7 28.45 -0.63 -34.26
N ASP A 8 29.72 -0.30 -34.52
CA ASP A 8 30.10 1.08 -34.77
C ASP A 8 29.37 1.63 -36.00
N GLY A 9 28.95 2.89 -35.92
CA GLY A 9 28.38 3.59 -37.07
C GLY A 9 29.34 3.57 -38.26
N ARG A 10 28.80 3.68 -39.47
CA ARG A 10 29.65 3.81 -40.66
C ARG A 10 30.44 5.12 -40.62
N THR A 11 31.77 5.02 -40.61
CA THR A 11 32.75 6.12 -40.54
C THR A 11 33.92 5.89 -41.51
N SER A 12 34.97 6.73 -41.44
CA SER A 12 36.23 6.51 -42.16
C SER A 12 37.05 5.32 -41.63
N VAL A 13 36.74 4.82 -40.43
CA VAL A 13 37.45 3.71 -39.77
C VAL A 13 36.56 2.51 -39.48
N SER A 14 35.23 2.62 -39.66
CA SER A 14 34.25 1.54 -39.52
C SER A 14 33.36 1.46 -40.75
N ALA A 15 33.20 0.27 -41.32
CA ALA A 15 32.27 0.03 -42.43
C ALA A 15 30.79 0.09 -41.98
N GLY A 16 30.54 0.00 -40.66
CA GLY A 16 29.21 -0.26 -40.10
C GLY A 16 28.60 -1.57 -40.59
N MET A 17 27.33 -1.78 -40.31
CA MET A 17 26.54 -2.90 -40.83
C MET A 17 25.15 -2.43 -41.27
N TYR A 18 24.66 -2.99 -42.36
CA TYR A 18 23.25 -2.96 -42.70
C TYR A 18 22.46 -3.89 -41.77
N GLY A 19 21.15 -3.65 -41.62
CA GLY A 19 20.30 -4.49 -40.77
C GLY A 19 20.34 -5.98 -41.13
N THR A 20 20.52 -6.31 -42.42
CA THR A 20 20.69 -7.69 -42.89
C THR A 20 22.03 -8.30 -42.47
N GLU A 21 23.12 -7.53 -42.51
CA GLU A 21 24.45 -7.97 -42.09
C GLU A 21 24.49 -8.18 -40.57
N LEU A 22 23.83 -7.30 -39.81
CA LEU A 22 23.67 -7.45 -38.37
C LEU A 22 22.84 -8.70 -38.04
N ALA A 23 21.77 -8.97 -38.78
CA ALA A 23 20.98 -10.19 -38.61
C ALA A 23 21.80 -11.46 -38.89
N GLU A 24 22.59 -11.48 -39.96
CA GLU A 24 23.51 -12.59 -40.26
C GLU A 24 24.58 -12.78 -39.19
N LEU A 25 25.11 -11.68 -38.63
CA LEU A 25 26.07 -11.74 -37.52
C LEU A 25 25.43 -12.40 -36.30
N MET A 26 24.21 -12.00 -35.94
CA MET A 26 23.49 -12.56 -34.81
C MET A 26 23.21 -14.06 -34.98
N ASP A 27 22.82 -14.49 -36.19
CA ASP A 27 22.66 -15.91 -36.54
C ASP A 27 23.98 -16.69 -36.39
N LYS A 28 25.09 -16.16 -36.92
CA LYS A 28 26.44 -16.76 -36.78
C LYS A 28 26.92 -16.85 -35.34
N LEU A 29 26.53 -15.88 -34.49
CA LEU A 29 26.81 -15.89 -33.06
C LEU A 29 25.91 -16.88 -32.28
N GLY A 30 24.96 -17.53 -32.96
CA GLY A 30 24.06 -18.53 -32.38
C GLY A 30 22.82 -17.95 -31.72
N ALA A 31 22.39 -16.75 -32.11
CA ALA A 31 21.14 -16.17 -31.60
C ALA A 31 19.93 -16.94 -32.16
N TRP A 32 19.09 -17.46 -31.26
CA TRP A 32 17.82 -18.10 -31.64
C TRP A 32 16.73 -17.08 -32.02
N GLN A 33 16.69 -15.97 -31.30
CA GLN A 33 15.84 -14.81 -31.55
C GLN A 33 16.66 -13.54 -31.27
N ALA A 34 16.57 -12.56 -32.16
CA ALA A 34 17.26 -11.28 -32.04
C ALA A 34 16.27 -10.13 -32.24
N TYR A 35 16.43 -9.08 -31.44
CA TYR A 35 15.67 -7.84 -31.53
C TYR A 35 16.64 -6.71 -31.86
N ASN A 36 16.33 -5.93 -32.90
CA ASN A 36 17.12 -4.78 -33.27
C ASN A 36 16.52 -3.53 -32.60
N LEU A 37 17.31 -2.86 -31.77
CA LEU A 37 16.97 -1.58 -31.15
C LEU A 37 17.66 -0.51 -32.00
N ASP A 38 16.90 0.15 -32.87
CA ASP A 38 17.39 1.10 -33.88
C ASP A 38 18.56 1.98 -33.37
N GLY A 39 19.77 1.63 -33.80
CA GLY A 39 21.03 2.24 -33.37
C GLY A 39 21.72 2.93 -34.54
N GLY A 40 21.78 4.26 -34.50
CA GLY A 40 22.54 5.07 -35.46
C GLY A 40 24.00 5.25 -35.04
N GLY A 41 24.72 6.17 -35.70
CA GLY A 41 26.12 6.52 -35.35
C GLY A 41 26.33 7.11 -33.95
N SER A 42 25.26 7.31 -33.19
CA SER A 42 25.27 7.77 -31.79
C SER A 42 25.09 6.65 -30.76
N THR A 43 25.04 5.38 -31.18
CA THR A 43 24.92 4.22 -30.28
C THR A 43 26.16 4.10 -29.41
N GLN A 44 25.97 3.80 -28.12
CA GLN A 44 27.04 3.65 -27.15
C GLN A 44 26.90 2.34 -26.40
N MET A 45 28.03 1.74 -26.04
CA MET A 45 28.10 0.63 -25.11
C MET A 45 29.22 0.89 -24.13
N TRP A 46 28.89 0.77 -22.85
CA TRP A 46 29.82 0.90 -21.74
C TRP A 46 29.86 -0.43 -20.99
N VAL A 47 31.06 -0.85 -20.60
CA VAL A 47 31.28 -2.09 -19.85
C VAL A 47 32.09 -1.76 -18.61
N ASP A 48 31.64 -2.26 -17.46
CA ASP A 48 32.34 -2.04 -16.19
C ASP A 48 33.77 -2.59 -16.23
N GLY A 49 34.71 -1.81 -15.71
CA GLY A 49 36.16 -2.08 -15.81
C GLY A 49 36.77 -1.90 -17.21
N GLN A 50 35.99 -1.66 -18.27
CA GLN A 50 36.47 -1.46 -19.65
C GLN A 50 36.11 -0.11 -20.26
N SER A 51 35.26 0.69 -19.60
CA SER A 51 34.75 1.97 -20.10
C SER A 51 33.91 1.80 -21.38
N TYR A 52 33.78 2.87 -22.18
CA TYR A 52 33.07 2.82 -23.47
C TYR A 52 33.82 1.93 -24.45
N VAL A 53 33.24 0.78 -24.75
CA VAL A 53 33.70 -0.14 -25.81
C VAL A 53 33.11 0.24 -27.18
N ASN A 54 32.05 1.05 -27.18
CA ASN A 54 31.57 1.78 -28.33
C ASN A 54 31.17 3.20 -27.88
N SER A 55 31.79 4.24 -28.46
CA SER A 55 31.60 5.63 -28.06
C SER A 55 31.06 6.49 -29.21
N ALA A 56 30.14 7.41 -28.89
CA ALA A 56 29.54 8.31 -29.88
C ALA A 56 30.55 9.30 -30.49
N THR A 57 31.59 9.67 -29.73
CA THR A 57 32.68 10.56 -30.20
C THR A 57 33.56 9.92 -31.26
N GLY A 58 33.72 8.59 -31.25
CA GLY A 58 34.46 7.86 -32.29
C GLY A 58 33.67 7.62 -33.58
N ASN A 59 32.34 7.78 -33.53
CA ASN A 59 31.44 7.18 -34.51
C ASN A 59 30.71 8.14 -35.45
N ASN A 60 30.83 9.47 -35.30
CA ASN A 60 30.54 10.46 -36.37
C ASN A 60 30.68 11.95 -35.97
N GLY A 61 31.24 12.30 -34.80
CA GLY A 61 31.45 13.69 -34.39
C GLY A 61 30.18 14.55 -34.27
N GLY A 62 28.99 13.92 -34.34
CA GLY A 62 27.69 14.59 -34.17
C GLY A 62 27.32 14.79 -32.71
N SER A 63 26.37 15.68 -32.44
CA SER A 63 25.83 15.86 -31.10
C SER A 63 25.12 14.58 -30.62
N ILE A 64 25.33 14.22 -29.36
CA ILE A 64 24.60 13.14 -28.70
C ILE A 64 23.13 13.55 -28.64
N ARG A 65 22.22 12.64 -29.01
CA ARG A 65 20.77 12.82 -28.85
C ARG A 65 20.30 12.08 -27.62
N SER A 66 19.37 12.66 -26.87
CA SER A 66 18.66 11.95 -25.80
C SER A 66 17.82 10.83 -26.41
N VAL A 67 17.75 9.68 -25.74
CA VAL A 67 16.92 8.54 -26.11
C VAL A 67 15.99 8.19 -24.94
N ALA A 68 14.77 7.73 -25.25
CA ALA A 68 13.78 7.41 -24.23
C ALA A 68 14.09 6.13 -23.44
N ASN A 69 14.96 5.27 -23.97
CA ASN A 69 15.24 3.95 -23.46
C ASN A 69 16.73 3.60 -23.54
N HIS A 70 17.19 2.79 -22.59
CA HIS A 70 18.50 2.14 -22.59
C HIS A 70 18.34 0.70 -22.08
N TRP A 71 19.30 -0.17 -22.39
CA TRP A 71 19.38 -1.52 -21.82
C TRP A 71 20.63 -1.64 -20.95
N GLY A 72 20.41 -1.91 -19.66
CA GLY A 72 21.47 -2.23 -18.70
C GLY A 72 21.46 -3.72 -18.38
N VAL A 73 22.62 -4.37 -18.42
CA VAL A 73 22.79 -5.77 -18.03
C VAL A 73 23.69 -5.83 -16.81
N PHE A 74 23.11 -6.17 -15.67
CA PHE A 74 23.85 -6.32 -14.41
C PHE A 74 24.01 -7.81 -14.11
N ALA A 75 25.19 -8.35 -14.37
CA ALA A 75 25.53 -9.71 -13.99
C ALA A 75 25.94 -9.72 -12.51
N GLY A 76 24.99 -9.99 -11.61
CA GLY A 76 25.27 -10.08 -10.18
C GLY A 76 26.22 -11.25 -9.85
N THR A 77 27.24 -11.00 -9.02
CA THR A 77 28.13 -12.03 -8.47
C THR A 77 27.75 -12.48 -7.05
N ALA A 78 26.69 -11.92 -6.45
CA ALA A 78 26.25 -12.30 -5.12
C ALA A 78 25.73 -13.76 -5.11
N GLY A 79 26.55 -14.69 -4.60
CA GLY A 79 26.14 -16.05 -4.24
C GLY A 79 26.47 -17.18 -5.23
N GLY A 80 27.22 -16.94 -6.30
CA GLY A 80 27.86 -18.03 -7.10
C GLY A 80 26.92 -18.99 -7.85
N LYS A 81 25.62 -18.70 -7.98
CA LYS A 81 24.71 -19.42 -8.89
C LYS A 81 24.06 -18.46 -9.87
N GLY A 82 24.04 -18.83 -11.15
CA GLY A 82 23.38 -18.06 -12.19
C GLY A 82 21.89 -17.91 -11.90
N ARG A 83 21.44 -16.70 -11.57
CA ARG A 83 20.02 -16.33 -11.62
C ARG A 83 19.61 -16.10 -13.07
N LYS A 84 18.36 -16.46 -13.40
CA LYS A 84 17.71 -16.02 -14.64
C LYS A 84 17.74 -14.47 -14.66
N PRO A 85 18.09 -13.82 -15.78
CA PRO A 85 17.98 -12.38 -15.89
C PRO A 85 16.54 -11.95 -15.53
N GLY A 86 16.41 -11.12 -14.51
CA GLY A 86 15.14 -10.50 -14.09
C GLY A 86 15.15 -9.01 -14.45
N HIS A 87 13.96 -8.41 -14.49
CA HIS A 87 13.83 -6.96 -14.54
C HIS A 87 14.34 -6.35 -13.23
N CYS A 88 14.99 -5.18 -13.27
CA CYS A 88 15.53 -4.52 -12.07
C CYS A 88 14.45 -4.19 -11.02
N VAL A 89 13.18 -4.15 -11.45
CA VAL A 89 12.00 -4.07 -10.61
C VAL A 89 11.24 -5.38 -10.81
N ASP A 90 11.22 -6.25 -9.80
CA ASP A 90 10.30 -7.38 -9.82
C ASP A 90 8.88 -6.79 -9.79
N TYR A 91 8.17 -6.88 -10.93
CA TYR A 91 6.81 -6.37 -11.07
C TYR A 91 5.90 -6.89 -9.95
N LEU A 92 6.13 -8.12 -9.47
CA LEU A 92 5.41 -8.68 -8.34
C LEU A 92 5.74 -7.96 -7.03
N THR A 93 7.02 -7.67 -6.78
CA THR A 93 7.44 -6.88 -5.61
C THR A 93 6.84 -5.47 -5.67
N GLY A 94 6.82 -4.84 -6.84
CA GLY A 94 6.15 -3.55 -7.06
C GLY A 94 4.65 -3.59 -6.76
N ALA A 95 3.93 -4.55 -7.35
CA ALA A 95 2.50 -4.72 -7.13
C ALA A 95 2.16 -5.07 -5.66
N ILE A 96 2.99 -5.86 -5.00
CA ILE A 96 2.83 -6.20 -3.58
C ILE A 96 3.07 -4.99 -2.69
N LEU A 97 4.13 -4.23 -2.95
CA LEU A 97 4.42 -3.00 -2.23
C LEU A 97 3.31 -1.98 -2.40
N GLN A 98 2.87 -1.81 -3.64
CA GLN A 98 1.75 -0.94 -3.97
C GLN A 98 0.48 -1.35 -3.20
N SER A 99 0.12 -2.62 -3.24
CA SER A 99 -1.01 -3.18 -2.47
C SER A 99 -0.83 -2.96 -0.96
N ALA A 100 0.40 -3.12 -0.43
CA ALA A 100 0.72 -2.91 0.97
C ALA A 100 0.71 -1.44 1.41
N MET A 101 0.91 -0.49 0.48
CA MET A 101 0.90 0.96 0.72
C MET A 101 -0.49 1.60 0.54
N GLN A 102 -1.44 0.85 -0.03
CA GLN A 102 -2.80 1.30 -0.35
C GLN A 102 -3.85 0.70 0.59
N GLN A 103 -3.45 0.35 1.81
CA GLN A 103 -4.34 -0.24 2.81
C GLN A 103 -5.29 0.84 3.40
N PRO A 104 -6.58 0.53 3.58
CA PRO A 104 -7.61 1.52 3.88
C PRO A 104 -7.58 2.11 5.30
N ARG A 105 -6.93 1.47 6.28
CA ARG A 105 -6.94 1.90 7.69
C ARG A 105 -5.82 2.86 8.12
N MET A 106 -5.05 3.44 7.19
CA MET A 106 -4.02 4.41 7.59
C MET A 106 -4.56 5.84 7.50
N SER A 107 -4.76 6.50 8.65
CA SER A 107 -4.92 7.96 8.68
C SER A 107 -3.60 8.62 8.27
N THR A 108 -3.68 9.67 7.46
CA THR A 108 -2.53 10.53 7.15
C THR A 108 -2.63 11.93 7.75
N ASP A 109 -3.61 12.17 8.63
CA ASP A 109 -3.79 13.44 9.33
C ASP A 109 -2.68 13.66 10.39
N TYR A 110 -1.55 14.25 9.97
CA TYR A 110 -0.44 14.50 10.90
C TYR A 110 -0.70 15.70 11.81
N ASN A 111 -1.71 16.51 11.49
CA ASN A 111 -1.99 17.76 12.17
C ASN A 111 -3.27 17.72 13.05
N ALA A 112 -3.97 16.60 13.06
CA ALA A 112 -5.19 16.31 13.82
C ALA A 112 -6.32 17.33 13.56
N ASP A 113 -6.50 17.76 12.30
CA ASP A 113 -7.60 18.66 11.90
C ASP A 113 -8.80 17.95 11.25
N GLY A 114 -8.78 16.61 11.27
CA GLY A 114 -9.81 15.73 10.74
C GLY A 114 -9.79 15.59 9.23
N LYS A 115 -8.75 16.10 8.55
CA LYS A 115 -8.56 15.95 7.10
C LYS A 115 -7.37 15.07 6.81
N SER A 116 -7.47 14.37 5.68
CA SER A 116 -6.34 13.60 5.17
C SER A 116 -5.28 14.54 4.64
N ASP A 117 -4.06 14.43 5.17
CA ASP A 117 -2.93 15.16 4.64
C ASP A 117 -2.20 14.33 3.59
N ALA A 118 -1.61 14.98 2.60
CA ALA A 118 -0.76 14.30 1.63
C ALA A 118 0.68 14.34 2.11
N CYS A 119 1.34 13.20 2.20
CA CYS A 119 2.76 13.08 2.49
C CYS A 119 3.47 12.28 1.40
N ILE A 120 4.67 12.69 1.02
CA ILE A 120 5.48 12.01 0.01
C ILE A 120 6.96 12.16 0.32
N ARG A 121 7.75 11.13 0.02
CA ARG A 121 9.21 11.17 0.19
C ARG A 121 9.88 11.50 -1.13
N GLY A 122 10.55 12.65 -1.19
CA GLY A 122 11.42 13.03 -2.31
C GLY A 122 12.90 12.79 -2.02
N GLU A 123 13.76 13.20 -2.97
CA GLU A 123 15.22 13.04 -2.87
C GLU A 123 15.81 13.74 -1.63
N GLN A 124 15.16 14.82 -1.17
CA GLN A 124 15.62 15.67 -0.05
C GLN A 124 14.93 15.37 1.29
N GLY A 125 14.09 14.34 1.35
CA GLY A 125 13.34 13.96 2.54
C GLY A 125 11.83 13.94 2.31
N VAL A 126 11.07 13.92 3.40
CA VAL A 126 9.61 13.83 3.36
C VAL A 126 8.99 15.22 3.30
N ARG A 127 7.94 15.36 2.50
CA ARG A 127 7.14 16.57 2.31
C ARG A 127 5.71 16.23 2.65
N CYS A 128 5.04 17.09 3.40
CA CYS A 128 3.63 16.94 3.74
C CYS A 128 2.88 18.23 3.48
N ALA A 129 1.68 18.13 2.94
CA ALA A 129 0.79 19.26 2.74
C ALA A 129 -0.57 18.94 3.36
N PRO A 130 -1.04 19.78 4.28
CA PRO A 130 -2.26 19.48 5.01
C PRO A 130 -3.49 19.61 4.11
N GLY A 131 -4.48 18.77 4.33
CA GLY A 131 -5.77 18.85 3.64
C GLY A 131 -6.45 20.19 3.89
N ALA A 132 -7.27 20.65 2.95
CA ALA A 132 -8.07 21.86 3.09
C ALA A 132 -9.36 21.78 2.26
N ALA A 133 -10.38 22.50 2.72
CA ALA A 133 -11.70 22.55 2.05
C ALA A 133 -11.64 22.91 0.55
N THR A 134 -10.58 23.58 0.09
CA THR A 134 -10.38 23.91 -1.33
C THR A 134 -8.96 23.59 -1.81
N GLY A 135 -8.43 22.41 -1.49
CA GLY A 135 -7.13 21.92 -1.96
C GLY A 135 -6.21 21.53 -0.82
N PHE A 136 -5.02 22.12 -0.77
CA PHE A 136 -4.01 21.82 0.25
C PHE A 136 -3.43 23.09 0.87
N GLY A 137 -3.04 23.01 2.13
CA GLY A 137 -2.28 24.05 2.82
C GLY A 137 -0.81 24.08 2.40
N ALA A 138 -0.02 24.84 3.16
CA ALA A 138 1.41 25.02 2.89
C ALA A 138 2.19 23.71 3.10
N ASP A 139 3.02 23.37 2.11
CA ASP A 139 3.90 22.21 2.16
C ASP A 139 5.02 22.40 3.21
N ALA A 140 5.04 21.51 4.20
CA ALA A 140 6.05 21.40 5.24
C ALA A 140 7.05 20.29 4.93
N ALA A 141 8.32 20.52 5.30
CA ALA A 141 9.43 19.61 4.97
C ALA A 141 10.07 18.98 6.22
N PHE A 142 10.13 17.67 6.23
CA PHE A 142 11.00 16.88 7.09
C PHE A 142 12.25 16.46 6.30
N VAL A 143 13.39 17.07 6.60
CA VAL A 143 14.66 16.84 5.86
C VAL A 143 15.34 15.50 6.17
N GLY A 144 14.74 14.69 7.05
CA GLY A 144 15.17 13.32 7.29
C GLY A 144 14.77 12.38 6.15
N TRP A 145 15.42 11.23 6.08
CA TRP A 145 15.08 10.14 5.16
C TRP A 145 15.22 10.48 3.66
N LYS A 146 16.19 11.35 3.37
CA LYS A 146 16.65 11.72 2.03
C LYS A 146 17.51 10.62 1.38
N ASP A 147 17.71 10.72 0.05
CA ASP A 147 18.45 9.71 -0.74
C ASP A 147 19.87 9.50 -0.22
N GLU A 148 20.58 10.60 0.09
CA GLU A 148 21.94 10.59 0.64
C GLU A 148 22.06 9.85 1.97
N SER A 149 20.93 9.64 2.67
CA SER A 149 20.85 8.90 3.93
C SER A 149 20.43 7.44 3.73
N GLY A 150 20.48 6.91 2.50
CA GLY A 150 20.18 5.51 2.17
C GLY A 150 18.71 5.21 1.90
N TRP A 151 17.86 6.22 1.88
CA TRP A 151 16.42 6.02 1.69
C TRP A 151 15.99 5.92 0.22
N ALA A 152 16.93 6.04 -0.73
CA ALA A 152 16.70 5.68 -2.13
C ALA A 152 16.56 4.15 -2.35
N ASP A 153 16.85 3.34 -1.32
CA ASP A 153 16.73 1.88 -1.35
C ASP A 153 15.26 1.44 -1.21
N LEU A 154 14.81 0.54 -2.10
CA LEU A 154 13.47 -0.03 -2.11
C LEU A 154 13.10 -0.71 -0.78
N SER A 155 14.05 -1.39 -0.15
CA SER A 155 13.86 -2.05 1.15
C SER A 155 13.69 -1.07 2.32
N ASN A 156 13.92 0.23 2.06
CA ASN A 156 13.68 1.32 2.99
C ASN A 156 12.42 2.11 2.59
N TYR A 157 12.40 2.79 1.44
CA TYR A 157 11.26 3.64 1.08
C TYR A 157 9.94 2.88 0.86
N GLY A 158 10.01 1.60 0.45
CA GLY A 158 8.81 0.76 0.27
C GLY A 158 8.10 0.42 1.59
N THR A 159 8.75 0.73 2.72
CA THR A 159 8.25 0.43 4.07
C THR A 159 7.68 1.64 4.80
N LEU A 160 7.66 2.82 4.16
CA LEU A 160 7.07 4.02 4.75
C LEU A 160 5.57 3.80 5.02
N ARG A 161 5.15 4.01 6.26
CA ARG A 161 3.77 3.88 6.74
C ARG A 161 3.45 5.05 7.66
N MET A 162 2.19 5.46 7.66
CA MET A 162 1.66 6.43 8.60
C MET A 162 0.62 5.79 9.51
N GLY A 163 0.60 6.20 10.77
CA GLY A 163 -0.26 5.66 11.82
C GLY A 163 0.02 6.35 13.16
N ASP A 164 -0.91 6.34 14.09
CA ASP A 164 -0.77 7.03 15.40
C ASP A 164 -0.09 6.10 16.41
N ILE A 165 1.23 6.21 16.55
CA ILE A 165 1.97 5.30 17.43
C ILE A 165 2.04 5.80 18.88
N ASP A 166 1.71 7.07 19.15
CA ASP A 166 1.76 7.63 20.52
C ASP A 166 0.40 7.91 21.17
N GLY A 167 -0.67 7.79 20.40
CA GLY A 167 -2.06 7.88 20.81
C GLY A 167 -2.54 9.31 20.98
N ASP A 168 -1.89 10.28 20.31
CA ASP A 168 -2.21 11.70 20.39
C ASP A 168 -3.24 12.16 19.33
N GLY A 169 -3.66 11.24 18.45
CA GLY A 169 -4.59 11.47 17.36
C GLY A 169 -3.95 12.00 16.08
N ARG A 170 -2.62 12.13 16.03
CA ARG A 170 -1.86 12.53 14.83
C ARG A 170 -1.25 11.30 14.17
N ALA A 171 -1.24 11.33 12.84
CA ALA A 171 -0.50 10.35 12.09
C ALA A 171 1.02 10.58 12.21
N ASP A 172 1.71 9.58 12.72
CA ASP A 172 3.16 9.50 12.79
C ASP A 172 3.72 8.80 11.56
N LEU A 173 5.04 8.86 11.39
CA LEU A 173 5.70 8.27 10.23
C LEU A 173 6.71 7.20 10.67
N CYS A 174 6.52 5.97 10.22
CA CYS A 174 7.44 4.87 10.44
C CYS A 174 8.02 4.36 9.11
N GLY A 175 9.28 3.94 9.16
CA GLY A 175 9.92 3.27 8.04
C GLY A 175 11.11 2.43 8.51
N ARG A 176 11.33 1.33 7.82
CA ARG A 176 12.48 0.47 8.03
C ARG A 176 13.73 1.10 7.42
N ALA A 177 14.72 1.39 8.25
CA ALA A 177 16.08 1.65 7.82
C ALA A 177 16.92 0.36 7.90
N ASN A 178 18.13 0.39 7.35
CA ASN A 178 19.03 -0.77 7.30
C ASN A 178 19.28 -1.43 8.67
N ALA A 179 19.31 -0.64 9.75
CA ALA A 179 19.65 -1.11 11.09
C ALA A 179 18.44 -1.36 12.01
N ARG A 180 17.28 -0.77 11.72
CA ARG A 180 16.04 -0.86 12.50
C ARG A 180 14.87 -0.19 11.81
N VAL A 181 13.66 -0.49 12.26
CA VAL A 181 12.55 0.44 12.07
C VAL A 181 12.83 1.73 12.83
N ALA A 182 12.68 2.86 12.15
CA ALA A 182 12.74 4.18 12.72
C ALA A 182 11.38 4.84 12.53
N CYS A 183 10.83 5.36 13.62
CA CYS A 183 9.58 6.11 13.62
C CYS A 183 9.84 7.57 14.02
N ARG A 184 8.90 8.43 13.64
CA ARG A 184 8.92 9.85 13.91
C ARG A 184 7.52 10.32 14.26
N THR A 185 7.32 10.79 15.48
CA THR A 185 6.04 11.35 15.90
C THR A 185 5.96 12.85 15.64
N THR A 186 4.75 13.37 15.48
CA THR A 186 4.51 14.78 15.21
C THR A 186 4.08 15.52 16.47
N GLN A 187 4.87 16.53 16.90
CA GLN A 187 4.45 17.42 17.99
C GLN A 187 4.13 18.82 17.46
N THR A 188 5.15 19.62 17.17
CA THR A 188 4.95 20.99 16.64
C THR A 188 5.25 21.06 15.14
N ASP A 189 6.35 20.43 14.74
CA ASP A 189 6.73 20.29 13.34
C ASP A 189 6.46 18.84 12.89
N PRO A 190 6.13 18.58 11.61
CA PRO A 190 5.91 17.22 11.13
C PRO A 190 7.12 16.32 11.42
N PHE A 191 6.87 15.21 12.11
CA PHE A 191 7.85 14.14 12.33
C PHE A 191 9.11 14.59 13.10
N ASP A 192 8.97 15.48 14.07
CA ASP A 192 10.08 16.08 14.81
C ASP A 192 10.71 15.13 15.86
N THR A 193 9.93 14.23 16.43
CA THR A 193 10.35 13.42 17.59
C THR A 193 10.73 12.00 17.16
N ALA A 194 11.96 11.55 17.46
CA ALA A 194 12.43 10.21 17.07
C ALA A 194 11.95 9.12 18.03
N VAL A 195 11.44 8.02 17.46
CA VAL A 195 11.09 6.80 18.19
C VAL A 195 11.82 5.61 17.56
N ASP A 196 12.65 4.92 18.36
CA ASP A 196 13.39 3.76 17.89
C ASP A 196 12.49 2.51 17.88
N GLY A 197 12.32 1.92 16.70
CA GLY A 197 11.61 0.67 16.49
C GLY A 197 12.49 -0.57 16.64
N PRO A 198 11.92 -1.77 16.43
CA PRO A 198 12.63 -3.03 16.49
C PRO A 198 13.74 -3.11 15.42
N ALA A 199 14.76 -3.92 15.72
CA ALA A 199 16.00 -3.95 14.93
C ALA A 199 15.81 -4.36 13.45
N LEU A 200 14.82 -5.18 13.10
CA LEU A 200 14.47 -5.64 11.75
C LEU A 200 15.50 -5.33 10.62
N SER A 201 16.75 -5.81 10.77
CA SER A 201 17.91 -5.23 10.08
C SER A 201 18.29 -5.98 8.81
N ASP A 202 19.06 -5.34 7.93
CA ASP A 202 19.70 -5.96 6.76
C ASP A 202 20.53 -7.18 7.18
N ASP A 203 21.33 -7.04 8.25
CA ASP A 203 22.17 -8.12 8.80
C ASP A 203 21.34 -9.34 9.25
N SER A 204 20.08 -9.10 9.63
CA SER A 204 19.11 -10.15 10.00
C SER A 204 18.23 -10.60 8.82
N GLY A 205 18.52 -10.12 7.60
CA GLY A 205 17.86 -10.48 6.35
C GLY A 205 16.52 -9.80 6.09
N TRP A 206 16.19 -8.72 6.82
CA TRP A 206 14.94 -7.98 6.66
C TRP A 206 14.93 -7.05 5.45
N ASP A 207 16.02 -6.96 4.70
CA ASP A 207 16.11 -6.34 3.37
C ASP A 207 15.41 -7.15 2.27
N ARG A 208 14.84 -8.32 2.61
CA ARG A 208 14.14 -9.20 1.68
C ARG A 208 12.66 -8.82 1.50
N PRO A 209 12.13 -8.79 0.26
CA PRO A 209 10.75 -8.39 -0.03
C PRO A 209 9.70 -9.15 0.78
N GLN A 210 9.87 -10.47 0.97
CA GLN A 210 8.94 -11.29 1.75
C GLN A 210 8.83 -10.91 3.23
N TYR A 211 9.71 -10.04 3.73
CA TYR A 211 9.69 -9.55 5.11
C TYR A 211 9.37 -8.05 5.16
N TYR A 212 10.16 -7.17 4.52
CA TYR A 212 9.93 -5.72 4.64
C TYR A 212 8.58 -5.25 4.06
N SER A 213 8.07 -5.90 3.00
CA SER A 213 6.79 -5.51 2.39
C SER A 213 5.58 -5.83 3.28
N THR A 214 5.79 -6.60 4.35
CA THR A 214 4.75 -7.04 5.29
C THR A 214 4.66 -6.17 6.54
N ILE A 215 5.52 -5.15 6.68
CA ILE A 215 5.46 -4.22 7.80
C ILE A 215 4.13 -3.45 7.76
N ARG A 216 3.43 -3.42 8.88
CA ARG A 216 2.14 -2.76 9.11
C ARG A 216 2.18 -2.01 10.43
N LEU A 217 1.34 -0.97 10.49
CA LEU A 217 0.92 -0.27 11.69
C LEU A 217 -0.55 -0.61 11.90
N ALA A 218 -0.91 -1.09 13.09
CA ALA A 218 -2.28 -1.40 13.48
C ALA A 218 -2.35 -1.61 15.01
N ASP A 219 -3.37 -1.08 15.67
CA ASP A 219 -3.67 -1.34 17.09
C ASP A 219 -4.12 -2.79 17.28
N ILE A 220 -3.27 -3.67 17.81
CA ILE A 220 -3.61 -5.09 18.03
C ILE A 220 -4.02 -5.37 19.48
N ASP A 221 -3.88 -4.42 20.41
CA ASP A 221 -4.15 -4.62 21.83
C ASP A 221 -5.25 -3.72 22.42
N GLY A 222 -5.84 -2.87 21.58
CA GLY A 222 -6.98 -2.03 21.88
C GLY A 222 -6.62 -0.79 22.71
N ASP A 223 -5.33 -0.41 22.77
CA ASP A 223 -4.89 0.77 23.52
C ASP A 223 -4.99 2.10 22.72
N ARG A 224 -5.46 2.01 21.46
CA ARG A 224 -5.59 3.09 20.46
C ARG A 224 -4.24 3.66 20.01
N ARG A 225 -3.18 2.87 20.08
CA ARG A 225 -1.90 3.16 19.42
C ARG A 225 -1.63 2.11 18.40
N ASP A 226 -1.10 2.54 17.26
CA ASP A 226 -0.72 1.62 16.22
C ASP A 226 0.55 0.85 16.60
N ASP A 227 0.41 -0.47 16.69
CA ASP A 227 1.50 -1.39 16.93
C ASP A 227 2.24 -1.71 15.64
N LEU A 228 3.51 -2.10 15.77
CA LEU A 228 4.27 -2.54 14.62
C LEU A 228 4.18 -4.04 14.44
N CYS A 229 3.57 -4.48 13.33
CA CYS A 229 3.52 -5.88 12.96
C CYS A 229 4.28 -6.15 11.68
N ALA A 230 5.03 -7.25 11.64
CA ALA A 230 5.76 -7.68 10.45
C ALA A 230 5.95 -9.20 10.44
N ARG A 231 5.89 -9.79 9.26
CA ARG A 231 6.17 -11.20 9.07
C ARG A 231 7.68 -11.41 8.87
N GLY A 232 8.29 -12.26 9.71
CA GLY A 232 9.65 -12.76 9.52
C GLY A 232 9.69 -14.25 9.23
N ALA A 233 10.86 -14.85 8.99
CA ALA A 233 10.95 -16.27 8.59
C ALA A 233 10.23 -17.28 9.51
N ALA A 234 10.19 -17.02 10.82
CA ALA A 234 9.57 -17.88 11.82
C ALA A 234 8.06 -17.64 12.03
N GLY A 235 7.47 -16.65 11.37
CA GLY A 235 6.07 -16.26 11.53
C GLY A 235 5.89 -14.76 11.80
N LEU A 236 4.67 -14.38 12.15
CA LEU A 236 4.29 -13.01 12.49
C LEU A 236 4.95 -12.55 13.80
N ARG A 237 5.37 -11.28 13.81
CA ARG A 237 5.92 -10.58 14.98
C ARG A 237 5.18 -9.26 15.11
N CYS A 238 4.60 -9.02 16.27
CA CYS A 238 4.00 -7.74 16.61
C CYS A 238 4.73 -7.14 17.80
N TYR A 239 4.95 -5.84 17.77
CA TYR A 239 5.65 -5.08 18.78
C TYR A 239 4.67 -4.02 19.27
N PRO A 240 4.04 -4.22 20.44
CA PRO A 240 3.08 -3.25 20.98
C PRO A 240 3.73 -1.88 21.18
N SER A 241 3.05 -0.81 20.83
CA SER A 241 3.53 0.54 21.04
C SER A 241 3.48 0.92 22.52
N THR A 242 4.43 1.74 22.95
CA THR A 242 4.44 2.33 24.30
C THR A 242 4.27 3.86 24.24
N GLY A 243 4.05 4.39 23.04
CA GLY A 243 4.05 5.81 22.69
C GLY A 243 5.41 6.51 22.71
N THR A 244 6.46 5.87 23.20
CA THR A 244 7.85 6.40 23.12
C THR A 244 8.85 5.38 22.60
N GLY A 245 8.35 4.24 22.12
CA GLY A 245 9.09 3.06 21.73
C GLY A 245 8.15 1.88 21.58
N PHE A 246 8.70 0.68 21.44
CA PHE A 246 7.91 -0.55 21.31
C PHE A 246 8.30 -1.56 22.38
N GLY A 247 7.29 -2.27 22.89
CA GLY A 247 7.40 -3.26 23.97
C GLY A 247 7.94 -4.61 23.53
N ASP A 248 7.72 -5.61 24.40
CA ASP A 248 8.13 -6.98 24.14
C ASP A 248 7.41 -7.57 22.92
N VAL A 249 8.13 -8.36 22.14
CA VAL A 249 7.59 -8.96 20.91
C VAL A 249 6.54 -10.03 21.21
N ILE A 250 5.36 -9.87 20.63
CA ILE A 250 4.35 -10.93 20.47
C ILE A 250 4.75 -11.73 19.23
N GLN A 251 5.29 -12.93 19.47
CA GLN A 251 5.76 -13.83 18.41
C GLN A 251 4.77 -14.99 18.24
N THR A 252 4.33 -15.22 17.00
CA THR A 252 3.56 -16.41 16.64
C THR A 252 4.28 -17.21 15.56
N SER A 253 3.84 -18.45 15.32
CA SER A 253 4.25 -19.24 14.15
C SER A 253 3.36 -18.99 12.93
N LEU A 254 2.36 -18.10 13.05
CA LEU A 254 1.43 -17.84 11.97
C LEU A 254 2.18 -17.31 10.76
N TYR A 255 1.77 -17.80 9.58
CA TYR A 255 2.28 -17.36 8.30
C TYR A 255 3.80 -17.52 8.19
N ALA A 256 4.42 -18.61 8.66
CA ALA A 256 5.87 -18.78 8.62
C ALA A 256 6.40 -19.18 7.22
N ASP A 257 7.71 -19.01 6.97
CA ASP A 257 8.35 -19.53 5.74
C ASP A 257 8.16 -21.05 5.61
N ALA A 258 8.15 -21.77 6.75
CA ALA A 258 7.92 -23.21 6.81
C ALA A 258 6.55 -23.62 6.25
N ASP A 259 5.56 -22.73 6.33
CA ASP A 259 4.20 -22.92 5.81
C ASP A 259 4.05 -22.36 4.38
N GLY A 260 5.17 -21.96 3.77
CA GLY A 260 5.26 -21.47 2.40
C GLY A 260 5.02 -19.98 2.24
N PHE A 261 4.88 -19.20 3.31
CA PHE A 261 4.69 -17.74 3.25
C PHE A 261 5.96 -16.97 2.85
N GLY A 262 7.00 -17.64 2.36
CA GLY A 262 8.07 -17.01 1.59
C GLY A 262 7.68 -16.70 0.13
N ALA A 263 6.51 -17.17 -0.33
CA ALA A 263 6.01 -16.97 -1.68
C ALA A 263 5.20 -15.66 -1.81
N ALA A 264 5.38 -14.97 -2.94
CA ALA A 264 4.82 -13.64 -3.25
C ALA A 264 3.29 -13.59 -3.20
N ASP A 265 2.63 -14.63 -3.71
CA ASP A 265 1.17 -14.81 -3.72
C ASP A 265 0.57 -15.17 -2.36
N LYS A 266 1.42 -15.29 -1.33
CA LYS A 266 1.04 -15.50 0.07
C LYS A 266 1.42 -14.30 0.93
N TYR A 267 2.71 -13.96 1.08
CA TYR A 267 3.10 -12.81 1.93
C TYR A 267 2.51 -11.48 1.43
N GLY A 268 2.27 -11.34 0.13
CA GLY A 268 1.65 -10.15 -0.46
C GLY A 268 0.18 -9.96 -0.07
N THR A 269 -0.45 -10.99 0.51
CA THR A 269 -1.86 -11.00 0.91
C THR A 269 -2.08 -10.70 2.40
N LEU A 270 -1.01 -10.44 3.16
CA LEU A 270 -1.15 -10.10 4.58
C LEU A 270 -1.88 -8.77 4.75
N ARG A 271 -2.99 -8.80 5.49
CA ARG A 271 -3.87 -7.68 5.83
C ARG A 271 -4.13 -7.66 7.33
N MET A 272 -4.35 -6.47 7.88
CA MET A 272 -4.75 -6.30 9.27
C MET A 272 -5.96 -5.37 9.37
N GLY A 273 -6.85 -5.65 10.32
CA GLY A 273 -8.10 -4.92 10.55
C GLY A 273 -9.02 -5.71 11.48
N ASP A 274 -9.88 -5.01 12.21
CA ASP A 274 -10.83 -5.58 13.18
C ASP A 274 -11.96 -6.33 12.48
N ILE A 275 -12.02 -7.65 12.61
CA ILE A 275 -13.01 -8.55 12.00
C ILE A 275 -14.17 -8.79 12.95
N ASP A 276 -13.95 -8.83 14.27
CA ASP A 276 -14.98 -9.21 15.23
C ASP A 276 -15.69 -8.04 15.94
N GLY A 277 -15.21 -6.82 15.69
CA GLY A 277 -15.77 -5.57 16.16
C GLY A 277 -15.37 -5.24 17.60
N ASP A 278 -14.24 -5.77 18.09
CA ASP A 278 -13.76 -5.55 19.45
C ASP A 278 -12.79 -4.36 19.58
N GLY A 279 -12.48 -3.70 18.46
CA GLY A 279 -11.56 -2.56 18.38
C GLY A 279 -10.10 -2.97 18.22
N MET A 280 -9.77 -4.26 18.22
CA MET A 280 -8.41 -4.76 17.99
C MET A 280 -8.23 -5.20 16.54
N ALA A 281 -7.06 -4.94 15.98
CA ALA A 281 -6.73 -5.35 14.62
C ALA A 281 -6.37 -6.83 14.56
N ASP A 282 -7.12 -7.57 13.75
CA ASP A 282 -6.86 -8.97 13.44
C ASP A 282 -5.90 -9.10 12.27
N VAL A 283 -5.55 -10.34 11.91
CA VAL A 283 -4.66 -10.61 10.78
C VAL A 283 -5.20 -11.69 9.85
N CYS A 284 -5.28 -11.36 8.56
CA CYS A 284 -5.63 -12.30 7.50
C CYS A 284 -4.48 -12.47 6.51
N ALA A 285 -4.33 -13.69 5.99
CA ALA A 285 -3.53 -13.93 4.79
C ALA A 285 -4.04 -15.16 4.02
N ARG A 286 -3.67 -15.24 2.74
CA ARG A 286 -4.03 -16.34 1.85
C ARG A 286 -2.93 -17.37 1.77
N ASP A 287 -3.30 -18.64 1.83
CA ASP A 287 -2.45 -19.78 1.44
C ASP A 287 -3.04 -20.54 0.25
N ALA A 288 -2.58 -21.76 -0.03
CA ALA A 288 -3.05 -22.52 -1.19
C ALA A 288 -4.54 -22.93 -1.12
N GLU A 289 -5.10 -23.01 0.09
CA GLU A 289 -6.45 -23.50 0.41
C GLU A 289 -7.47 -22.36 0.51
N GLY A 290 -7.03 -21.14 0.81
CA GLY A 290 -7.91 -19.98 0.86
C GLY A 290 -7.36 -18.86 1.73
N VAL A 291 -8.23 -17.93 2.12
CA VAL A 291 -7.92 -16.92 3.12
C VAL A 291 -8.13 -17.51 4.52
N HIS A 292 -7.17 -17.28 5.41
CA HIS A 292 -7.26 -17.62 6.82
C HIS A 292 -7.00 -16.37 7.64
N CYS A 293 -7.82 -16.15 8.64
CA CYS A 293 -7.73 -15.01 9.54
C CYS A 293 -7.52 -15.50 10.97
N HIS A 294 -6.91 -14.67 11.81
CA HIS A 294 -6.74 -14.95 13.22
C HIS A 294 -7.05 -13.68 14.02
N LEU A 295 -7.96 -13.83 15.00
CA LEU A 295 -8.43 -12.73 15.83
C LEU A 295 -7.44 -12.41 16.94
N SER A 296 -7.21 -11.13 17.20
CA SER A 296 -6.38 -10.66 18.30
C SER A 296 -7.07 -10.88 19.65
N ASP A 297 -6.28 -11.01 20.71
CA ASP A 297 -6.75 -10.92 22.11
C ASP A 297 -5.88 -9.94 22.93
N GLY A 298 -5.16 -9.07 22.22
CA GLY A 298 -4.14 -8.15 22.73
C GLY A 298 -2.83 -8.82 23.18
N ASN A 299 -2.76 -10.14 23.24
CA ASN A 299 -1.54 -10.88 23.62
C ASN A 299 -1.06 -11.85 22.53
N GLY A 300 -1.79 -11.94 21.42
CA GLY A 300 -1.53 -12.84 20.32
C GLY A 300 -2.78 -13.00 19.46
N PHE A 301 -2.77 -14.06 18.63
CA PHE A 301 -3.84 -14.33 17.67
C PHE A 301 -4.37 -15.77 17.79
N PRO A 302 -4.98 -16.15 18.92
CA PRO A 302 -5.28 -17.55 19.23
C PRO A 302 -6.46 -18.12 18.43
N THR A 303 -7.39 -17.26 17.98
CA THR A 303 -8.68 -17.69 17.41
C THR A 303 -8.61 -17.66 15.90
N ALA A 304 -8.65 -18.82 15.25
CA ALA A 304 -8.67 -18.89 13.79
C ALA A 304 -10.10 -18.71 13.24
N VAL A 305 -10.24 -17.89 12.20
CA VAL A 305 -11.46 -17.66 11.43
C VAL A 305 -11.21 -18.02 9.96
N GLN A 306 -12.02 -18.92 9.42
CA GLN A 306 -11.87 -19.35 8.03
C GLN A 306 -12.46 -18.30 7.10
N GLY A 307 -11.63 -17.74 6.21
CA GLY A 307 -12.05 -16.86 5.14
C GLY A 307 -12.52 -17.60 3.89
N PRO A 308 -12.84 -16.87 2.81
CA PRO A 308 -13.31 -17.46 1.57
C PRO A 308 -12.28 -18.39 0.90
N ALA A 309 -12.80 -19.40 0.20
CA ALA A 309 -12.04 -20.44 -0.51
C ALA A 309 -11.40 -19.93 -1.82
N TRP A 310 -10.56 -18.91 -1.69
CA TRP A 310 -9.77 -18.31 -2.76
C TRP A 310 -8.50 -19.13 -3.02
N THR A 311 -8.70 -20.35 -3.54
CA THR A 311 -7.67 -21.39 -3.65
C THR A 311 -6.72 -21.21 -4.85
N ASP A 312 -5.55 -21.84 -4.77
CA ASP A 312 -4.62 -21.96 -5.91
C ASP A 312 -5.24 -22.74 -7.07
N ALA A 313 -6.03 -23.77 -6.76
CA ALA A 313 -6.73 -24.58 -7.75
C ALA A 313 -7.72 -23.74 -8.58
N SER A 314 -8.32 -22.71 -7.97
CA SER A 314 -9.17 -21.72 -8.63
C SER A 314 -8.38 -20.54 -9.23
N GLY A 315 -7.04 -20.57 -9.16
CA GLY A 315 -6.16 -19.60 -9.81
C GLY A 315 -5.82 -18.36 -8.99
N TRP A 316 -6.16 -18.31 -7.70
CA TRP A 316 -5.95 -17.14 -6.85
C TRP A 316 -4.48 -16.80 -6.57
N TRP A 317 -3.53 -17.68 -6.89
CA TRP A 317 -2.10 -17.38 -6.89
C TRP A 317 -1.70 -16.32 -7.94
N ARG A 318 -2.58 -15.98 -8.89
CA ARG A 318 -2.29 -15.01 -9.95
C ARG A 318 -2.31 -13.57 -9.41
N PRO A 319 -1.35 -12.71 -9.82
CA PRO A 319 -1.24 -11.32 -9.35
C PRO A 319 -2.53 -10.53 -9.46
N MET A 320 -3.18 -10.61 -10.62
CA MET A 320 -4.46 -9.94 -10.93
C MET A 320 -5.64 -10.27 -9.97
N TYR A 321 -5.48 -11.24 -9.07
CA TYR A 321 -6.46 -11.56 -8.02
C TYR A 321 -5.88 -11.30 -6.63
N PHE A 322 -4.76 -11.94 -6.24
CA PHE A 322 -4.28 -11.84 -4.86
C PHE A 322 -3.85 -10.42 -4.47
N THR A 323 -3.37 -9.60 -5.42
CA THR A 323 -2.98 -8.21 -5.10
C THR A 323 -4.19 -7.31 -4.87
N THR A 324 -5.40 -7.76 -5.24
CA THR A 324 -6.66 -7.04 -5.07
C THR A 324 -7.40 -7.39 -3.79
N ILE A 325 -6.87 -8.32 -2.98
CA ILE A 325 -7.45 -8.67 -1.68
C ILE A 325 -7.35 -7.45 -0.76
N GLN A 326 -8.48 -7.02 -0.22
CA GLN A 326 -8.62 -5.93 0.74
C GLN A 326 -9.39 -6.43 1.97
N LEU A 327 -9.04 -5.87 3.13
CA LEU A 327 -9.72 -6.09 4.40
C LEU A 327 -10.21 -4.72 4.88
N VAL A 328 -11.51 -4.47 4.76
CA VAL A 328 -12.11 -3.13 4.94
C VAL A 328 -13.58 -3.26 5.28
N ASP A 329 -14.06 -2.41 6.17
CA ASP A 329 -15.50 -2.30 6.48
C ASP A 329 -16.22 -1.70 5.27
N VAL A 330 -16.99 -2.53 4.56
CA VAL A 330 -17.69 -2.12 3.33
C VAL A 330 -19.12 -1.67 3.61
N ASN A 331 -19.68 -2.06 4.76
CA ASN A 331 -21.09 -1.88 5.12
C ASN A 331 -21.29 -1.03 6.39
N GLY A 332 -20.24 -0.36 6.85
CA GLY A 332 -20.26 0.61 7.94
C GLY A 332 -20.61 -0.01 9.30
N ASP A 333 -20.40 -1.31 9.49
CA ASP A 333 -20.80 -2.01 10.72
C ASP A 333 -19.71 -2.11 11.79
N GLY A 334 -18.53 -1.55 11.50
CA GLY A 334 -17.34 -1.54 12.35
C GLY A 334 -16.42 -2.73 12.12
N ARG A 335 -16.83 -3.75 11.36
CA ARG A 335 -16.03 -4.96 11.11
C ARG A 335 -15.41 -4.92 9.72
N ALA A 336 -14.24 -5.52 9.58
CA ALA A 336 -13.51 -5.58 8.33
C ALA A 336 -13.97 -6.77 7.47
N ASP A 337 -14.37 -6.47 6.24
CA ASP A 337 -14.83 -7.44 5.25
C ASP A 337 -13.74 -7.81 4.26
N LEU A 338 -13.86 -9.01 3.68
CA LEU A 338 -12.93 -9.50 2.66
C LEU A 338 -13.47 -9.24 1.26
N CYS A 339 -12.88 -8.24 0.60
CA CYS A 339 -13.22 -7.88 -0.79
C CYS A 339 -12.06 -8.19 -1.75
N ALA A 340 -12.39 -8.69 -2.93
CA ALA A 340 -11.41 -8.93 -3.98
C ALA A 340 -12.05 -9.07 -5.37
N ARG A 341 -11.21 -8.93 -6.38
CA ARG A 341 -11.57 -9.19 -7.78
C ARG A 341 -11.33 -10.65 -8.15
N SER A 342 -12.28 -11.25 -8.86
CA SER A 342 -12.15 -12.57 -9.48
C SER A 342 -12.00 -12.46 -11.01
N SER A 343 -12.02 -13.60 -11.72
CA SER A 343 -12.07 -13.58 -13.18
C SER A 343 -13.39 -13.04 -13.75
N ALA A 344 -14.48 -13.10 -12.97
CA ALA A 344 -15.84 -12.87 -13.44
C ALA A 344 -16.58 -11.73 -12.72
N ASP A 345 -16.05 -11.22 -11.61
CA ASP A 345 -16.73 -10.22 -10.80
C ASP A 345 -15.78 -9.52 -9.82
N TYR A 346 -16.30 -8.48 -9.16
CA TYR A 346 -15.80 -8.02 -7.87
C TYR A 346 -16.75 -8.50 -6.78
N ARG A 347 -16.21 -8.95 -5.65
CA ARG A 347 -16.99 -9.55 -4.58
C ARG A 347 -16.46 -9.24 -3.20
N CYS A 348 -17.37 -9.14 -2.25
CA CYS A 348 -17.08 -9.01 -0.83
C CYS A 348 -17.72 -10.17 -0.05
N HIS A 349 -17.07 -10.55 1.04
CA HIS A 349 -17.61 -11.44 2.06
C HIS A 349 -17.66 -10.65 3.36
N LEU A 350 -18.87 -10.38 3.85
CA LEU A 350 -19.05 -9.61 5.07
C LEU A 350 -18.61 -10.40 6.29
N SER A 351 -17.99 -9.75 7.27
CA SER A 351 -17.64 -10.36 8.54
C SER A 351 -18.89 -10.59 9.41
N GLU A 352 -18.96 -11.76 10.02
CA GLU A 352 -19.92 -12.12 11.07
C GLU A 352 -19.20 -12.26 12.44
N GLY A 353 -17.97 -11.72 12.52
CA GLY A 353 -17.03 -11.79 13.63
C GLY A 353 -16.29 -13.12 13.78
N MET A 354 -17.02 -14.23 13.80
CA MET A 354 -16.43 -15.58 13.92
C MET A 354 -16.45 -16.37 12.60
N ALA A 355 -16.93 -15.75 11.53
CA ALA A 355 -17.05 -16.31 10.20
C ALA A 355 -17.16 -15.19 9.17
N PHE A 356 -17.15 -15.56 7.89
CA PHE A 356 -17.48 -14.68 6.78
C PHE A 356 -18.73 -15.19 6.07
N GLY A 357 -19.63 -14.27 5.74
CA GLY A 357 -20.88 -14.56 5.04
C GLY A 357 -20.70 -15.03 3.59
N THR A 358 -21.82 -15.30 2.92
CA THR A 358 -21.81 -15.64 1.50
C THR A 358 -21.33 -14.47 0.64
N ALA A 359 -20.69 -14.76 -0.50
CA ALA A 359 -20.20 -13.74 -1.41
C ALA A 359 -21.33 -12.82 -1.91
N ILE A 360 -21.16 -11.51 -1.71
CA ILE A 360 -21.93 -10.46 -2.38
C ILE A 360 -21.10 -10.02 -3.58
N ALA A 361 -21.58 -10.34 -4.78
CA ALA A 361 -20.81 -10.15 -6.02
C ALA A 361 -21.56 -9.26 -7.01
N LYS A 362 -20.82 -8.42 -7.73
CA LYS A 362 -21.31 -7.68 -8.90
C LYS A 362 -20.45 -8.04 -10.11
N GLU A 363 -21.08 -8.37 -11.22
CA GLU A 363 -20.43 -8.77 -12.49
C GLU A 363 -19.77 -7.55 -13.18
N ILE A 364 -18.74 -7.03 -12.53
CA ILE A 364 -17.90 -5.92 -12.96
C ILE A 364 -16.44 -6.36 -12.85
N LEU A 365 -15.53 -5.58 -13.44
CA LEU A 365 -14.10 -5.81 -13.36
C LEU A 365 -13.65 -7.18 -13.90
N THR A 366 -14.37 -7.74 -14.88
CA THR A 366 -14.13 -9.11 -15.37
C THR A 366 -12.90 -9.20 -16.28
N ASN A 367 -12.29 -10.38 -16.36
CA ASN A 367 -11.22 -10.65 -17.35
C ASN A 367 -11.72 -10.44 -18.78
N ASP A 368 -12.95 -10.86 -19.08
CA ASP A 368 -13.53 -10.73 -20.42
C ASP A 368 -13.73 -9.27 -20.84
N SER A 369 -13.84 -8.37 -19.86
CA SER A 369 -13.85 -6.91 -20.04
C SER A 369 -12.46 -6.26 -19.91
N GLY A 370 -11.38 -7.05 -19.92
CA GLY A 370 -10.00 -6.55 -19.97
C GLY A 370 -9.37 -6.18 -18.62
N TRP A 371 -10.07 -6.38 -17.50
CA TRP A 371 -9.59 -5.97 -16.17
C TRP A 371 -8.46 -6.85 -15.60
N ASN A 372 -7.95 -7.81 -16.39
CA ASN A 372 -6.70 -8.49 -16.09
C ASN A 372 -5.44 -7.65 -16.46
N ASP A 373 -5.62 -6.39 -16.87
CA ASP A 373 -4.55 -5.42 -17.06
C ASP A 373 -4.10 -4.78 -15.73
N PRO A 374 -2.80 -4.81 -15.41
CA PRO A 374 -2.18 -4.12 -14.27
C PRO A 374 -2.63 -2.69 -14.02
N SER A 375 -2.75 -1.90 -15.09
CA SER A 375 -3.09 -0.47 -15.03
C SER A 375 -4.56 -0.23 -14.69
N ASN A 376 -5.39 -1.28 -14.72
CA ASN A 376 -6.76 -1.26 -14.24
C ASN A 376 -6.84 -1.89 -12.84
N TYR A 377 -6.44 -3.15 -12.67
CA TYR A 377 -6.64 -3.82 -11.37
C TYR A 377 -5.74 -3.28 -10.24
N GLY A 378 -4.66 -2.57 -10.55
CA GLY A 378 -3.82 -1.88 -9.56
C GLY A 378 -4.47 -0.61 -8.97
N THR A 379 -5.64 -0.22 -9.47
CA THR A 379 -6.32 1.04 -9.11
C THR A 379 -7.57 0.87 -8.25
N LEU A 380 -7.96 -0.37 -7.92
CA LEU A 380 -9.14 -0.64 -7.10
C LEU A 380 -8.93 -0.06 -5.70
N ARG A 381 -9.87 0.79 -5.28
CA ARG A 381 -9.93 1.40 -3.95
C ARG A 381 -11.34 1.25 -3.39
N LEU A 382 -11.41 1.10 -2.08
CA LEU A 382 -12.64 1.15 -1.31
C LEU A 382 -12.53 2.33 -0.34
N ALA A 383 -13.50 3.24 -0.38
CA ALA A 383 -13.65 4.36 0.56
C ALA A 383 -15.05 4.95 0.42
N ASP A 384 -15.57 5.57 1.48
CA ASP A 384 -16.85 6.28 1.48
C ASP A 384 -16.81 7.51 0.55
N ILE A 385 -17.35 7.40 -0.66
CA ILE A 385 -17.33 8.45 -1.68
C ILE A 385 -18.56 9.35 -1.56
N ASP A 386 -19.65 8.90 -0.95
CA ASP A 386 -20.92 9.63 -0.92
C ASP A 386 -21.36 10.13 0.46
N GLY A 387 -20.63 9.74 1.49
CA GLY A 387 -20.72 10.22 2.87
C GLY A 387 -21.78 9.47 3.67
N ASP A 388 -22.18 8.26 3.25
CA ASP A 388 -23.18 7.44 3.92
C ASP A 388 -22.60 6.54 5.02
N GLY A 389 -21.27 6.41 5.08
CA GLY A 389 -20.53 5.60 6.04
C GLY A 389 -20.11 4.22 5.51
N ASP A 390 -20.60 3.80 4.34
CA ASP A 390 -20.24 2.54 3.69
C ASP A 390 -19.05 2.77 2.73
N ALA A 391 -18.28 1.72 2.41
CA ALA A 391 -17.13 1.88 1.52
C ALA A 391 -17.48 1.57 0.05
N ASP A 392 -17.30 2.57 -0.81
CA ASP A 392 -17.59 2.48 -2.23
C ASP A 392 -16.40 2.03 -3.05
N LEU A 393 -16.66 1.23 -4.09
CA LEU A 393 -15.61 0.75 -4.97
C LEU A 393 -15.33 1.78 -6.07
N CYS A 394 -14.11 2.32 -6.15
CA CYS A 394 -13.65 3.04 -7.32
C CYS A 394 -12.49 2.33 -8.01
N ALA A 395 -12.50 2.35 -9.34
CA ALA A 395 -11.39 1.84 -10.14
C ALA A 395 -11.27 2.55 -11.48
N ARG A 396 -10.04 2.62 -12.00
CA ARG A 396 -9.72 3.23 -13.28
C ARG A 396 -9.83 2.22 -14.42
N ALA A 397 -10.78 2.43 -15.33
CA ALA A 397 -10.77 1.83 -16.65
C ALA A 397 -9.93 2.66 -17.64
N ASN A 398 -9.68 2.16 -18.84
CA ASN A 398 -8.81 2.80 -19.83
C ASN A 398 -9.25 4.22 -20.21
N ALA A 399 -10.55 4.49 -20.15
CA ALA A 399 -11.13 5.78 -20.56
C ALA A 399 -11.46 6.73 -19.40
N ARG A 400 -11.64 6.21 -18.17
CA ARG A 400 -12.02 6.96 -16.96
C ARG A 400 -12.04 6.12 -15.70
N VAL A 401 -12.11 6.83 -14.57
CA VAL A 401 -12.51 6.25 -13.29
C VAL A 401 -14.01 5.97 -13.28
N HIS A 402 -14.38 4.84 -12.69
CA HIS A 402 -15.75 4.46 -12.36
C HIS A 402 -15.81 4.21 -10.86
N CYS A 403 -16.91 4.62 -10.24
CA CYS A 403 -17.19 4.36 -8.83
C CYS A 403 -18.57 3.69 -8.70
N TRP A 404 -18.65 2.62 -7.93
CA TRP A 404 -19.85 1.84 -7.64
C TRP A 404 -20.17 1.98 -6.15
N PRO A 405 -21.21 2.75 -5.80
CA PRO A 405 -21.62 2.90 -4.42
C PRO A 405 -22.04 1.56 -3.78
N TRP A 406 -21.86 1.41 -2.48
CA TRP A 406 -22.45 0.31 -1.73
C TRP A 406 -23.90 0.67 -1.34
N GLU A 407 -24.87 -0.18 -1.66
CA GLU A 407 -26.30 0.10 -1.43
C GLU A 407 -26.88 -0.88 -0.40
N GLY A 408 -26.21 -1.02 0.75
CA GLY A 408 -26.61 -1.82 1.91
C GLY A 408 -26.57 -3.35 1.73
N ASN A 409 -26.78 -3.90 0.53
CA ASN A 409 -26.70 -5.33 0.25
C ASN A 409 -25.84 -5.71 -0.97
N GLY A 410 -25.09 -4.75 -1.48
CA GLY A 410 -24.18 -4.94 -2.61
C GLY A 410 -23.94 -3.65 -3.38
N PHE A 411 -23.06 -3.73 -4.38
CA PHE A 411 -22.67 -2.57 -5.18
C PHE A 411 -23.76 -2.14 -6.19
N GLY A 412 -24.12 -0.86 -6.15
CA GLY A 412 -25.05 -0.18 -7.04
C GLY A 412 -24.54 0.04 -8.46
N ASP A 413 -25.26 0.86 -9.24
CA ASP A 413 -24.82 1.26 -10.58
C ASP A 413 -23.65 2.26 -10.49
N SER A 414 -22.69 2.18 -11.42
CA SER A 414 -21.56 3.12 -11.38
C SER A 414 -21.93 4.50 -11.88
N PHE A 415 -21.31 5.51 -11.28
CA PHE A 415 -21.18 6.84 -11.89
C PHE A 415 -19.79 7.04 -12.51
N GLU A 416 -19.70 7.98 -13.45
CA GLU A 416 -18.45 8.31 -14.15
C GLU A 416 -17.62 9.32 -13.35
N GLY A 417 -16.35 9.00 -13.17
CA GLY A 417 -15.34 9.91 -12.66
C GLY A 417 -14.51 10.60 -13.75
N PRO A 418 -13.40 11.27 -13.37
CA PRO A 418 -12.53 11.97 -14.30
C PRO A 418 -11.89 11.04 -15.34
N ALA A 419 -11.53 11.62 -16.49
CA ALA A 419 -11.09 10.88 -17.67
C ALA A 419 -9.82 10.05 -17.44
N LEU A 420 -8.77 10.62 -16.84
CA LEU A 420 -7.53 9.94 -16.46
C LEU A 420 -7.17 8.78 -17.42
N SER A 421 -7.14 9.06 -18.72
CA SER A 421 -7.28 8.03 -19.76
C SER A 421 -5.93 7.52 -20.24
N ASP A 422 -5.91 6.38 -20.94
CA ASP A 422 -4.69 5.86 -21.59
C ASP A 422 -4.14 6.87 -22.62
N ASP A 423 -5.02 7.59 -23.32
CA ASP A 423 -4.61 8.65 -24.26
C ASP A 423 -3.89 9.82 -23.55
N GLU A 424 -4.14 9.99 -22.25
CA GLU A 424 -3.48 10.96 -21.37
C GLU A 424 -2.27 10.35 -20.62
N GLY A 425 -1.90 9.10 -20.92
CA GLY A 425 -0.74 8.42 -20.36
C GLY A 425 -0.98 7.85 -18.95
N TRP A 426 -2.24 7.62 -18.56
CA TRP A 426 -2.58 7.09 -17.23
C TRP A 426 -2.42 5.57 -17.09
N GLU A 427 -2.10 4.85 -18.15
CA GLU A 427 -1.63 3.47 -18.14
C GLU A 427 -0.20 3.31 -17.57
N LEU A 428 0.52 4.42 -17.38
CA LEU A 428 1.87 4.41 -16.82
C LEU A 428 1.84 4.17 -15.31
N ASP A 429 2.70 3.25 -14.83
CA ASP A 429 2.79 2.86 -13.40
C ASP A 429 2.91 4.04 -12.43
N ARG A 430 3.72 5.04 -12.80
CA ARG A 430 3.88 6.28 -12.01
C ARG A 430 2.59 7.11 -11.86
N LYS A 431 1.61 6.93 -12.75
CA LYS A 431 0.32 7.62 -12.71
C LYS A 431 -0.75 6.75 -12.08
N TYR A 432 -1.14 5.62 -12.68
CA TYR A 432 -2.21 4.79 -12.09
C TYR A 432 -1.86 4.35 -10.67
N GLY A 433 -0.57 4.13 -10.38
CA GLY A 433 -0.15 3.68 -9.07
C GLY A 433 -0.14 4.74 -7.98
N SER A 434 -0.24 6.00 -8.37
CA SER A 434 -0.40 7.14 -7.46
C SER A 434 -1.85 7.36 -7.02
N LEU A 435 -2.84 6.71 -7.63
CA LEU A 435 -4.24 6.96 -7.31
C LEU A 435 -4.58 6.56 -5.86
N ARG A 436 -5.26 7.48 -5.15
CA ARG A 436 -5.72 7.37 -3.76
C ARG A 436 -7.14 7.91 -3.63
N LEU A 437 -7.87 7.39 -2.63
CA LEU A 437 -9.12 7.96 -2.13
C LEU A 437 -8.87 8.41 -0.69
N ALA A 438 -9.15 9.66 -0.36
CA ALA A 438 -8.98 10.23 0.97
C ALA A 438 -9.81 11.50 1.13
N ASP A 439 -10.43 11.74 2.29
CA ASP A 439 -11.16 12.98 2.56
C ASP A 439 -10.16 14.12 2.83
N VAL A 440 -9.74 14.84 1.79
CA VAL A 440 -8.81 15.97 1.91
C VAL A 440 -9.55 17.29 2.18
N THR A 441 -10.84 17.33 1.88
CA THR A 441 -11.66 18.54 2.06
C THR A 441 -12.29 18.64 3.45
N GLY A 442 -12.39 17.53 4.17
CA GLY A 442 -12.98 17.43 5.51
C GLY A 442 -14.49 17.39 5.50
N ASP A 443 -15.08 16.88 4.41
CA ASP A 443 -16.53 16.80 4.25
C ASP A 443 -17.11 15.39 4.39
N ARG A 444 -16.27 14.47 4.89
CA ARG A 444 -16.52 13.04 5.11
C ARG A 444 -16.80 12.27 3.83
N ARG A 445 -16.43 12.80 2.67
CA ARG A 445 -16.42 12.05 1.42
C ARG A 445 -15.00 11.93 0.93
N ALA A 446 -14.61 10.73 0.54
CA ALA A 446 -13.29 10.48 0.02
C ALA A 446 -13.13 11.18 -1.34
N ASP A 447 -12.03 11.89 -1.51
CA ASP A 447 -11.67 12.60 -2.72
C ASP A 447 -10.69 11.76 -3.55
N LEU A 448 -10.78 11.86 -4.87
CA LEU A 448 -9.88 11.13 -5.77
C LEU A 448 -8.62 11.95 -6.04
N CYS A 449 -7.48 11.45 -5.59
CA CYS A 449 -6.19 12.12 -5.71
C CYS A 449 -5.17 11.30 -6.50
N GLY A 450 -4.18 11.96 -7.09
CA GLY A 450 -3.10 11.33 -7.82
C GLY A 450 -1.95 12.29 -8.15
N LEU A 451 -0.89 11.75 -8.75
CA LEU A 451 0.29 12.49 -9.21
C LEU A 451 0.36 12.48 -10.74
N ASP A 452 0.70 13.63 -11.31
CA ASP A 452 1.05 13.73 -12.72
C ASP A 452 2.24 14.67 -12.98
N GLY A 453 2.36 15.19 -14.20
CA GLY A 453 3.45 16.08 -14.59
C GLY A 453 3.44 17.45 -13.92
N GLU A 454 2.33 17.85 -13.30
CA GLU A 454 2.17 19.14 -12.62
C GLU A 454 2.32 19.03 -11.11
N GLY A 455 2.19 17.82 -10.55
CA GLY A 455 2.34 17.54 -9.12
C GLY A 455 1.16 16.72 -8.58
N LEU A 456 0.89 16.89 -7.30
CA LEU A 456 -0.32 16.32 -6.68
C LEU A 456 -1.55 17.08 -7.17
N PHE A 457 -2.63 16.36 -7.42
CA PHE A 457 -3.95 16.92 -7.67
C PHE A 457 -5.01 16.04 -7.04
N CYS A 458 -6.20 16.61 -6.83
CA CYS A 458 -7.38 15.89 -6.37
C CYS A 458 -8.63 16.33 -7.14
N PHE A 459 -9.68 15.52 -7.04
CA PHE A 459 -11.04 15.88 -7.42
C PHE A 459 -11.94 15.65 -6.22
N ALA A 460 -12.60 16.71 -5.74
CA ALA A 460 -13.48 16.59 -4.58
C ALA A 460 -14.72 15.76 -4.91
N SER A 461 -15.13 14.83 -4.04
CA SER A 461 -16.36 14.07 -4.27
C SER A 461 -17.61 14.94 -4.02
N GLN A 462 -18.63 14.74 -4.84
CA GLN A 462 -19.96 15.35 -4.70
C GLN A 462 -21.06 14.31 -4.36
N GLY A 463 -20.66 13.09 -4.00
CA GLY A 463 -21.53 11.96 -3.62
C GLY A 463 -22.21 11.22 -4.77
N GLY A 464 -21.84 11.52 -6.01
CA GLY A 464 -22.24 10.78 -7.21
C GLY A 464 -21.54 11.26 -8.47
N SER A 465 -20.52 12.09 -8.28
CA SER A 465 -19.68 12.71 -9.30
C SER A 465 -18.48 13.33 -8.62
N PHE A 466 -17.55 13.83 -9.42
CA PHE A 466 -16.37 14.55 -8.95
C PHE A 466 -16.41 16.00 -9.42
N GLY A 467 -15.95 16.91 -8.55
CA GLY A 467 -15.82 18.33 -8.85
C GLY A 467 -14.71 18.66 -9.84
N ALA A 468 -14.40 19.95 -9.97
CA ALA A 468 -13.26 20.38 -10.76
C ALA A 468 -11.93 19.92 -10.15
N ARG A 469 -10.91 19.76 -10.99
CA ARG A 469 -9.54 19.43 -10.55
C ARG A 469 -9.03 20.49 -9.58
N MET A 470 -8.65 20.06 -8.39
CA MET A 470 -7.97 20.85 -7.36
C MET A 470 -6.47 20.61 -7.46
N ALA A 471 -5.68 21.67 -7.59
CA ALA A 471 -4.23 21.59 -7.59
C ALA A 471 -3.71 21.42 -6.16
N GLY A 472 -2.78 20.48 -5.98
CA GLY A 472 -1.99 20.34 -4.76
C GLY A 472 -0.57 20.89 -4.93
N PRO A 473 0.36 20.51 -4.05
CA PRO A 473 1.76 20.90 -4.14
C PRO A 473 2.40 20.47 -5.47
N ALA A 474 3.32 21.32 -5.96
CA ALA A 474 4.08 21.10 -7.19
C ALA A 474 5.21 20.06 -6.99
N TRP A 475 4.87 18.86 -6.52
CA TRP A 475 5.75 17.70 -6.42
C TRP A 475 5.97 17.07 -7.81
N ALA A 476 6.61 17.85 -8.69
CA ALA A 476 6.68 17.60 -10.11
C ALA A 476 8.11 17.62 -10.66
N GLY A 477 8.32 16.98 -11.81
CA GLY A 477 9.62 16.86 -12.47
C GLY A 477 10.23 15.46 -12.34
N LEU A 478 11.41 15.26 -12.95
CA LEU A 478 11.97 13.91 -13.14
C LEU A 478 12.26 13.16 -11.84
N GLY A 479 12.74 13.85 -10.79
CA GLY A 479 12.98 13.22 -9.47
C GLY A 479 11.71 12.76 -8.75
N TRP A 480 10.57 13.40 -9.04
CA TRP A 480 9.27 13.03 -8.48
C TRP A 480 8.59 11.88 -9.24
N MET A 481 9.05 11.61 -10.47
CA MET A 481 8.54 10.53 -11.33
C MET A 481 9.28 9.19 -11.14
N HIS A 482 10.18 9.08 -10.16
CA HIS A 482 10.89 7.85 -9.82
C HIS A 482 10.10 7.01 -8.81
N PRO A 483 10.14 5.65 -8.86
CA PRO A 483 9.41 4.78 -7.92
C PRO A 483 9.71 5.04 -6.45
N SER A 484 10.94 5.45 -6.13
CA SER A 484 11.37 5.85 -4.78
C SER A 484 10.70 7.12 -4.25
N THR A 485 9.89 7.77 -5.09
CA THR A 485 9.17 9.01 -4.81
C THR A 485 7.67 8.81 -5.00
N TYR A 486 7.18 8.58 -6.23
CA TYR A 486 5.73 8.44 -6.46
C TYR A 486 5.13 7.23 -5.74
N GLY A 487 5.92 6.16 -5.57
CA GLY A 487 5.50 4.97 -4.83
C GLY A 487 5.23 5.29 -3.36
N THR A 488 5.85 6.33 -2.83
CA THR A 488 5.77 6.77 -1.42
C THR A 488 4.66 7.76 -1.13
N LEU A 489 3.77 8.05 -2.08
CA LEU A 489 2.60 8.87 -1.79
C LEU A 489 1.73 8.19 -0.75
N MET A 490 1.69 8.81 0.42
CA MET A 490 0.84 8.48 1.57
C MET A 490 -0.27 9.51 1.59
N LEU A 491 -1.49 9.03 1.36
CA LEU A 491 -2.70 9.82 1.41
C LEU A 491 -3.84 8.84 1.61
N GLY A 492 -4.42 8.85 2.80
CA GLY A 492 -5.44 7.91 3.23
C GLY A 492 -6.46 8.63 4.12
N GLY A 493 -7.73 8.30 3.89
CA GLY A 493 -8.86 8.85 4.64
C GLY A 493 -8.73 8.58 6.13
N PRO A 494 -9.23 9.49 7.00
CA PRO A 494 -9.23 9.23 8.43
C PRO A 494 -9.97 7.91 8.69
N VAL A 495 -9.46 7.13 9.63
CA VAL A 495 -10.29 6.11 10.30
C VAL A 495 -11.52 6.87 10.76
N ALA A 496 -12.73 6.39 10.41
CA ALA A 496 -13.94 6.95 10.99
C ALA A 496 -13.67 7.09 12.49
N ALA A 497 -13.76 8.31 13.02
CA ALA A 497 -13.63 8.47 14.46
C ALA A 497 -14.66 7.52 15.05
N ASP A 498 -14.20 6.50 15.77
CA ASP A 498 -15.09 5.73 16.63
C ASP A 498 -15.87 6.78 17.40
N GLU A 499 -17.18 6.82 17.16
CA GLU A 499 -18.12 7.64 17.91
C GLU A 499 -17.75 7.50 19.40
N PRO A 500 -17.75 8.58 20.18
CA PRO A 500 -17.40 8.50 21.58
C PRO A 500 -18.32 7.50 22.25
N ASP A 501 -17.76 6.36 22.63
CA ASP A 501 -18.19 5.43 23.66
C ASP A 501 -19.72 5.34 23.76
N ALA A 502 -20.33 4.39 23.03
CA ALA A 502 -21.69 3.97 23.30
C ALA A 502 -21.73 3.45 24.74
N GLY A 503 -22.03 4.37 25.67
CA GLY A 503 -21.72 4.24 27.08
C GLY A 503 -22.03 2.86 27.62
N VAL A 504 -20.98 2.20 28.13
CA VAL A 504 -21.13 1.03 28.99
C VAL A 504 -22.11 1.40 30.09
N PRO A 505 -23.24 0.68 30.26
CA PRO A 505 -24.10 0.88 31.40
C PRO A 505 -23.33 0.40 32.64
N ASP A 506 -22.78 1.36 33.35
CA ASP A 506 -22.13 1.15 34.63
C ASP A 506 -23.16 0.57 35.61
N GLY A 507 -22.94 -0.68 36.03
CA GLY A 507 -24.03 -1.54 36.49
C GLY A 507 -23.67 -2.65 37.46
N GLY A 508 -22.62 -2.48 38.28
CA GLY A 508 -22.58 -3.06 39.63
C GLY A 508 -21.77 -4.34 39.81
N ALA A 509 -20.48 -4.19 40.11
CA ALA A 509 -19.70 -5.20 40.80
C ALA A 509 -20.21 -5.40 42.24
N ALA A 510 -20.68 -6.60 42.55
CA ALA A 510 -20.94 -7.04 43.92
C ALA A 510 -19.62 -7.28 44.65
N GLY A 511 -19.14 -6.26 45.36
CA GLY A 511 -17.97 -6.33 46.25
C GLY A 511 -18.40 -6.45 47.72
N SER A 512 -18.11 -7.60 48.32
CA SER A 512 -18.19 -7.89 49.75
C SER A 512 -17.25 -7.01 50.59
N GLY A 513 -17.68 -6.56 51.78
CA GLY A 513 -16.78 -6.00 52.79
C GLY A 513 -17.52 -5.31 53.92
N GLY A 514 -17.41 -5.87 55.14
CA GLY A 514 -18.22 -5.50 56.30
C GLY A 514 -17.86 -4.18 56.98
N GLY A 515 -18.77 -3.70 57.81
CA GLY A 515 -18.56 -2.53 58.66
C GLY A 515 -19.80 -2.24 59.52
N SER A 516 -19.66 -2.50 60.81
CA SER A 516 -20.63 -2.35 61.90
C SER A 516 -21.25 -0.96 62.08
N GLY A 517 -22.50 -0.93 62.57
CA GLY A 517 -22.92 0.06 63.58
C GLY A 517 -24.32 0.65 63.43
N GLY A 518 -25.15 0.47 64.47
CA GLY A 518 -26.03 1.55 64.94
C GLY A 518 -27.52 1.52 64.58
N ILE A 519 -28.29 0.77 65.37
CA ILE A 519 -29.50 1.17 66.13
C ILE A 519 -30.47 2.22 65.52
N GLY A 520 -31.76 1.82 65.48
CA GLY A 520 -32.95 2.68 65.54
C GLY A 520 -33.82 2.53 64.29
N GLY A 521 -35.09 2.13 64.30
CA GLY A 521 -36.09 2.18 65.35
C GLY A 521 -37.37 2.80 64.77
N SER A 522 -38.43 2.00 64.67
CA SER A 522 -39.86 2.39 64.71
C SER A 522 -40.57 3.02 63.48
N GLY A 523 -41.84 2.60 63.33
CA GLY A 523 -42.91 3.20 62.51
C GLY A 523 -43.20 2.40 61.24
N GLY A 524 -44.24 1.55 61.12
CA GLY A 524 -45.66 1.86 61.27
C GLY A 524 -46.12 2.69 60.05
N SER A 525 -47.16 2.40 59.28
CA SER A 525 -48.29 1.48 59.36
C SER A 525 -49.17 1.74 58.11
N GLN A 526 -49.85 0.70 57.59
CA GLN A 526 -51.13 0.76 56.85
C GLN A 526 -51.13 1.52 55.49
N GLY A 527 -51.84 1.14 54.44
CA GLY A 527 -53.04 0.31 54.31
C GLY A 527 -54.01 1.02 53.34
N GLY A 528 -54.66 0.27 52.46
CA GLY A 528 -55.79 0.71 51.61
C GLY A 528 -55.40 0.91 50.14
N SER A 529 -55.72 0.02 49.20
CA SER A 529 -57.04 -0.44 48.71
C SER A 529 -57.86 0.61 47.96
N GLY A 530 -58.19 0.31 46.71
CA GLY A 530 -59.49 0.67 46.12
C GLY A 530 -59.38 1.34 44.75
N GLY A 531 -59.91 0.65 43.74
CA GLY A 531 -60.19 1.20 42.41
C GLY A 531 -60.01 0.16 41.32
#